data_AF-A0A8C6W1L1-F1
#
_entry.id   AF-A0A8C6W1L1-F1
#
_cell.length_a   1.000
_cell.length_b   1.000
_cell.length_c   1.000
_cell.angle_alpha   90.00
_cell.angle_beta   90.00
_cell.angle_gamma   90.00
#
_symmetry.space_group_name_H-M   'P 1'
#
loop_
_entity.id
_entity.type
_entity.pdbx_description
1 polymer ?
#
loop_
_entity_poly.entity_id
_entity_poly.type
_entity_poly.pdbx_seq_one_letter_code
_entity_poly.pdbx_strand_id
1 'polypeptide(L)'
;MKKLPQGRPVPPLGPETRVSVVWVERYDDIENFPLSDLMAEISTGVETTANSSTSLRSTTLEKEVPVIFIHPLNTGLFRIKIQGTTGKFNMVIPLVDGMIVSRRALGFLVRQTVINICRRKRLESDSYSPPHVRRKQKITDIVNKYRNKQLEPEFYTALFQEVGLKSCNS
;
A
#
# COMPACT_ATOMS: atom_id res chain seq x y z
N MET A 1 -25.78 0.50 29.41
CA MET A 1 -24.64 -0.13 28.69
C MET A 1 -23.78 0.96 28.05
N LYS A 2 -22.59 1.24 28.59
CA LYS A 2 -21.67 2.24 28.01
C LYS A 2 -20.98 1.59 26.81
N LYS A 3 -21.24 2.08 25.60
CA LYS A 3 -20.52 1.65 24.39
C LYS A 3 -19.03 1.96 24.58
N LEU A 4 -18.16 0.96 24.46
CA LEU A 4 -16.72 1.18 24.35
C LEU A 4 -16.46 2.15 23.19
N PRO A 5 -15.51 3.11 23.33
CA PRO A 5 -15.11 3.91 22.19
C PRO A 5 -14.49 2.96 21.16
N GLN A 6 -15.14 2.84 20.00
CA GLN A 6 -14.54 2.20 18.84
C GLN A 6 -13.16 2.84 18.64
N GLY A 7 -12.12 2.00 18.58
CA GLY A 7 -10.77 2.46 18.25
C GLY A 7 -10.85 3.38 17.05
N ARG A 8 -10.15 4.52 17.10
CA ARG A 8 -10.26 5.52 16.02
C ARG A 8 -9.95 4.83 14.69
N PRO A 9 -10.82 4.92 13.68
CA PRO A 9 -10.49 4.39 12.37
C PRO A 9 -9.23 5.13 11.92
N VAL A 10 -8.16 4.37 11.67
CA VAL A 10 -6.95 4.90 11.06
C VAL A 10 -7.41 5.53 9.74
N PRO A 11 -7.07 6.81 9.47
CA PRO A 11 -7.46 7.42 8.21
C PRO A 11 -6.95 6.52 7.10
N PRO A 12 -7.76 6.17 6.09
CA PRO A 12 -7.36 5.23 5.07
C PRO A 12 -6.00 5.66 4.55
N LEU A 13 -4.98 4.82 4.81
CA LEU A 13 -3.77 4.87 4.03
C LEU A 13 -4.28 4.65 2.60
N GLY A 14 -3.87 5.51 1.66
CA GLY A 14 -4.39 5.46 0.29
C GLY A 14 -4.30 4.06 -0.32
N PRO A 15 -4.82 3.87 -1.54
CA PRO A 15 -4.98 2.53 -2.14
C PRO A 15 -3.75 1.66 -1.90
N GLU A 16 -3.94 0.53 -1.23
CA GLU A 16 -2.86 -0.41 -0.98
C GLU A 16 -2.40 -0.95 -2.35
N THR A 17 -1.20 -0.56 -2.77
CA THR A 17 -0.61 -1.05 -4.01
C THR A 17 0.39 -2.12 -3.69
N ARG A 18 0.00 -3.38 -3.91
CA ARG A 18 0.90 -4.52 -3.83
C ARG A 18 1.66 -4.66 -5.15
N VAL A 19 2.97 -4.86 -5.07
CA VAL A 19 3.86 -5.15 -6.21
C VAL A 19 4.80 -6.27 -5.80
N SER A 20 4.86 -7.32 -6.60
CA SER A 20 5.72 -8.47 -6.34
C SER A 20 6.97 -8.40 -7.20
N VAL A 21 8.14 -8.59 -6.58
CA VAL A 21 9.42 -8.74 -7.29
C VAL A 21 9.91 -10.15 -7.05
N VAL A 22 10.07 -10.93 -8.12
CA VAL A 22 10.30 -12.37 -8.05
C VAL A 22 11.59 -12.70 -8.76
N TRP A 23 12.51 -13.35 -8.07
CA TRP A 23 13.68 -13.95 -8.69
C TRP A 23 13.35 -15.37 -9.16
N VAL A 24 13.63 -15.68 -10.42
CA VAL A 24 13.36 -17.01 -10.99
C VAL A 24 14.63 -17.62 -11.56
N GLU A 25 14.97 -18.82 -11.11
CA GLU A 25 16.14 -19.55 -11.60
C GLU A 25 15.90 -20.14 -12.98
N ARG A 26 14.71 -20.69 -13.23
CA ARG A 26 14.28 -21.16 -14.55
C ARG A 26 13.20 -20.25 -15.10
N TYR A 27 13.32 -19.86 -16.37
CA TYR A 27 12.36 -18.94 -16.98
C TYR A 27 10.96 -19.55 -17.09
N ASP A 28 10.88 -20.86 -17.30
CA ASP A 28 9.61 -21.57 -17.48
C ASP A 28 8.79 -21.64 -16.17
N ASP A 29 9.43 -21.51 -15.00
CA ASP A 29 8.74 -21.51 -13.70
C ASP A 29 7.78 -20.30 -13.55
N ILE A 30 7.91 -19.29 -14.40
CA ILE A 30 7.00 -18.13 -14.46
C ILE A 30 5.57 -18.56 -14.79
N GLU A 31 5.38 -19.57 -15.67
CA GLU A 31 4.05 -20.00 -16.09
C GLU A 31 3.26 -20.68 -14.97
N ASN A 32 3.97 -21.25 -13.99
CA ASN A 32 3.39 -21.95 -12.85
C ASN A 32 3.50 -21.15 -11.55
N PHE A 33 3.83 -19.86 -11.61
CA PHE A 33 4.05 -19.05 -10.41
C PHE A 33 2.75 -18.91 -9.58
N PRO A 34 2.73 -19.36 -8.31
CA PRO A 34 1.51 -19.41 -7.49
C PRO A 34 1.21 -18.05 -6.83
N LEU A 35 0.90 -17.03 -7.65
CA LEU A 35 0.62 -15.68 -7.15
C LEU A 35 -0.57 -15.66 -6.17
N SER A 36 -1.61 -16.43 -6.46
CA SER A 36 -2.86 -16.45 -5.70
C SER A 36 -2.66 -16.99 -4.28
N ASP A 37 -1.92 -18.08 -4.16
CA ASP A 37 -1.60 -18.70 -2.87
C ASP A 37 -0.74 -17.74 -2.03
N LEU A 38 0.25 -17.11 -2.66
CA LEU A 38 1.11 -16.15 -1.99
C LEU A 38 0.35 -14.89 -1.52
N MET A 39 -0.64 -14.44 -2.29
CA MET A 39 -1.45 -13.27 -1.94
C MET A 39 -2.29 -13.47 -0.68
N ALA A 40 -2.72 -14.70 -0.40
CA ALA A 40 -3.43 -15.05 0.83
C ALA A 40 -2.51 -14.92 2.07
N GLU A 41 -1.23 -15.26 1.92
CA GLU A 41 -0.23 -15.25 3.00
C GLU A 41 0.30 -13.84 3.33
N ILE A 42 0.30 -12.91 2.36
CA ILE A 42 0.85 -11.54 2.55
C ILE A 42 -0.23 -10.55 3.08
N SER A 43 -1.41 -11.05 3.46
CA SER A 43 -2.47 -10.22 4.04
C SER A 43 -2.05 -9.70 5.43
N THR A 44 -2.13 -8.39 5.65
CA THR A 44 -1.68 -7.76 6.91
C THR A 44 -2.80 -7.56 7.93
N GLY A 45 -4.05 -7.85 7.56
CA GLY A 45 -5.26 -7.54 8.33
C GLY A 45 -5.62 -6.06 8.35
N VAL A 46 -4.82 -5.19 7.73
CA VAL A 46 -5.01 -3.72 7.68
C VAL A 46 -5.63 -3.28 6.35
N GLU A 47 -5.74 -4.20 5.38
CA GLU A 47 -6.43 -3.98 4.11
C GLU A 47 -7.88 -3.50 4.37
N THR A 48 -8.13 -2.23 4.05
CA THR A 48 -9.49 -1.69 4.10
C THR A 48 -10.24 -2.29 2.92
N THR A 49 -11.20 -3.18 3.21
CA THR A 49 -12.10 -3.79 2.23
C THR A 49 -13.06 -2.74 1.66
N ALA A 50 -12.51 -1.78 0.90
CA ALA A 50 -13.31 -1.03 -0.05
C ALA A 50 -13.69 -2.01 -1.16
N ASN A 51 -14.92 -2.51 -1.08
CA ASN A 51 -15.67 -3.28 -2.09
C ASN A 51 -15.71 -4.79 -1.84
N SER A 52 -16.11 -5.20 -0.63
CA SER A 52 -16.74 -6.49 -0.39
C SER A 52 -17.98 -6.65 -1.27
N SER A 53 -17.86 -7.43 -2.34
CA SER A 53 -18.99 -8.19 -2.89
C SER A 53 -18.45 -9.58 -3.23
N THR A 54 -19.11 -10.54 -2.60
CA THR A 54 -18.80 -11.96 -2.55
C THR A 54 -18.96 -12.61 -3.92
N SER A 55 -18.19 -13.68 -4.15
CA SER A 55 -18.51 -14.82 -5.02
C SER A 55 -17.98 -14.90 -6.47
N LEU A 56 -17.36 -13.89 -7.10
CA LEU A 56 -16.91 -14.03 -8.51
C LEU A 56 -15.53 -13.40 -8.88
N ARG A 57 -14.74 -12.91 -7.92
CA ARG A 57 -13.60 -12.00 -8.20
C ARG A 57 -12.17 -12.57 -8.03
N SER A 58 -11.99 -13.85 -7.72
CA SER A 58 -10.63 -14.38 -7.46
C SER A 58 -9.69 -14.26 -8.66
N THR A 59 -10.18 -14.58 -9.87
CA THR A 59 -9.37 -14.53 -11.10
C THR A 59 -9.07 -13.12 -11.61
N THR A 60 -9.84 -12.11 -11.18
CA THR A 60 -9.61 -10.70 -11.56
C THR A 60 -8.53 -10.02 -10.72
N LEU A 61 -8.38 -10.40 -9.44
CA LEU A 61 -7.37 -9.82 -8.55
C LEU A 61 -5.94 -10.24 -8.92
N GLU A 62 -5.77 -11.46 -9.42
CA GLU A 62 -4.49 -11.96 -9.96
C GLU A 62 -3.98 -11.10 -11.12
N LYS A 63 -4.90 -10.55 -11.93
CA LYS A 63 -4.55 -9.67 -13.04
C LYS A 63 -4.24 -8.24 -12.58
N GLU A 64 -4.53 -7.86 -11.34
CA GLU A 64 -4.38 -6.48 -10.85
C GLU A 64 -3.06 -6.21 -10.13
N VAL A 65 -2.42 -7.24 -9.56
CA VAL A 65 -1.13 -7.11 -8.86
C VAL A 65 0.02 -7.19 -9.88
N PRO A 66 0.83 -6.14 -10.04
CA PRO A 66 1.98 -6.18 -10.93
C PRO A 66 3.06 -7.10 -10.37
N VAL A 67 3.55 -8.01 -11.21
CA VAL A 67 4.66 -8.92 -10.88
C VAL A 67 5.84 -8.65 -11.81
N ILE A 68 7.01 -8.42 -11.24
CA ILE A 68 8.27 -8.20 -11.96
C ILE A 68 9.16 -9.41 -11.70
N PHE A 69 9.27 -10.28 -12.69
CA PHE A 69 10.18 -11.42 -12.66
C PHE A 69 11.56 -11.01 -13.17
N ILE A 70 12.58 -11.47 -12.47
CA ILE A 70 14.00 -11.28 -12.79
C ILE A 70 14.61 -12.66 -13.04
N HIS A 71 15.06 -12.89 -14.26
CA HIS A 71 15.70 -14.13 -14.66
C HIS A 71 17.16 -13.87 -15.07
N PRO A 72 18.16 -14.45 -14.39
CA PRO A 72 19.56 -14.35 -14.79
C PRO A 72 19.81 -15.12 -16.10
N LEU A 73 20.58 -14.52 -17.01
CA LEU A 73 21.06 -15.18 -18.22
C LEU A 73 22.50 -15.65 -18.02
N ASN A 74 22.91 -16.67 -18.79
CA ASN A 74 24.29 -17.17 -18.84
C ASN A 74 25.32 -16.08 -19.24
N THR A 75 24.88 -15.00 -19.89
CA THR A 75 25.69 -13.84 -20.25
C THR A 75 26.01 -12.92 -19.06
N GLY A 76 25.43 -13.15 -17.88
CA GLY A 76 25.52 -12.25 -16.72
C GLY A 76 24.59 -11.03 -16.80
N LEU A 77 23.72 -10.99 -17.80
CA LEU A 77 22.59 -10.05 -17.92
C LEU A 77 21.33 -10.64 -17.28
N PHE A 78 20.27 -9.84 -17.20
CA PHE A 78 19.00 -10.20 -16.58
C PHE A 78 17.85 -9.93 -17.53
N ARG A 79 17.04 -10.95 -17.79
CA ARG A 79 15.77 -10.82 -18.50
C ARG A 79 14.68 -10.43 -17.51
N ILE A 80 13.93 -9.39 -17.85
CA ILE A 80 12.78 -8.92 -17.09
C ILE A 80 11.51 -9.44 -17.77
N LYS A 81 10.61 -10.02 -16.98
CA LYS A 81 9.22 -10.30 -17.41
C LYS A 81 8.28 -9.55 -16.48
N ILE A 82 7.32 -8.83 -17.05
CA ILE A 82 6.31 -8.07 -16.30
C ILE A 82 4.95 -8.71 -16.59
N GLN A 83 4.23 -9.08 -15.53
CA GLN A 83 2.85 -9.60 -15.60
C GLN A 83 1.90 -8.76 -14.73
N GLY A 84 0.60 -8.90 -14.97
CA GLY A 84 -0.47 -8.10 -14.36
C GLY A 84 -0.86 -6.90 -15.22
N THR A 85 -1.83 -6.09 -14.76
CA THR A 85 -2.35 -4.94 -15.52
C THR A 85 -1.21 -4.01 -15.91
N THR A 86 -0.78 -4.09 -17.17
CA THR A 86 0.27 -3.25 -17.78
C THR A 86 -0.31 -2.36 -18.88
N GLY A 87 -1.46 -2.74 -19.45
CA GLY A 87 -2.13 -2.03 -20.56
C GLY A 87 -2.56 -0.59 -20.25
N LYS A 88 -2.64 -0.19 -18.97
CA LYS A 88 -2.90 1.20 -18.54
C LYS A 88 -1.68 1.91 -17.91
N PHE A 89 -0.57 1.20 -17.73
CA PHE A 89 0.64 1.66 -17.02
C PHE A 89 1.81 2.00 -17.95
N ASN A 90 1.67 1.76 -19.27
CA ASN A 90 2.70 1.92 -20.28
C ASN A 90 3.32 3.33 -20.43
N MET A 91 2.84 4.35 -19.72
CA MET A 91 3.28 5.72 -19.98
C MET A 91 4.40 6.24 -19.06
N VAL A 92 4.81 5.53 -18.00
CA VAL A 92 5.94 5.96 -17.15
C VAL A 92 6.69 4.80 -16.47
N ILE A 93 7.41 3.96 -17.23
CA ILE A 93 8.21 2.85 -16.66
C ILE A 93 9.64 2.84 -17.22
N PRO A 94 10.69 2.67 -16.38
CA PRO A 94 12.05 2.45 -16.85
C PRO A 94 12.34 0.99 -17.28
N LEU A 95 11.55 0.00 -16.82
CA LEU A 95 11.58 -1.38 -17.29
C LEU A 95 10.37 -1.68 -18.17
N VAL A 96 10.57 -2.48 -19.22
CA VAL A 96 9.51 -2.99 -20.10
C VAL A 96 9.55 -4.52 -20.09
N ASP A 97 8.41 -5.17 -20.37
CA ASP A 97 8.36 -6.62 -20.53
C ASP A 97 9.37 -7.10 -21.60
N GLY A 98 10.10 -8.17 -21.30
CA GLY A 98 11.13 -8.73 -22.18
C GLY A 98 12.48 -8.00 -22.16
N MET A 99 12.60 -6.87 -21.43
CA MET A 99 13.83 -6.08 -21.41
C MET A 99 15.00 -6.85 -20.81
N ILE A 100 16.19 -6.70 -21.41
CA ILE A 100 17.44 -7.26 -20.90
C ILE A 100 18.26 -6.15 -20.23
N VAL A 101 18.71 -6.39 -19.00
CA VAL A 101 19.33 -5.38 -18.14
C VAL A 101 20.66 -5.86 -17.61
N SER A 102 21.62 -4.96 -17.48
CA SER A 102 22.90 -5.26 -16.85
C SER A 102 22.80 -5.37 -15.33
N ARG A 103 23.69 -6.15 -14.71
CA ARG A 103 23.80 -6.27 -13.25
C ARG A 103 23.83 -4.92 -12.52
N ARG A 104 24.55 -3.93 -13.06
CA ARG A 104 24.73 -2.61 -12.44
C ARG A 104 23.47 -1.76 -12.47
N ALA A 105 22.66 -1.89 -13.53
CA ALA A 105 21.44 -1.11 -13.69
C ALA A 105 20.20 -1.77 -13.06
N LEU A 106 20.21 -3.10 -12.88
CA LEU A 106 19.07 -3.89 -12.45
C LEU A 106 18.40 -3.32 -11.19
N GLY A 107 19.15 -3.16 -10.10
CA GLY A 107 18.58 -2.71 -8.83
C GLY A 107 17.93 -1.33 -8.91
N PHE A 108 18.55 -0.40 -9.64
CA PHE A 108 18.00 0.95 -9.84
C PHE A 108 16.71 0.91 -10.66
N LEU A 109 16.71 0.22 -11.80
CA LEU A 109 15.57 0.18 -12.71
C LEU A 109 14.36 -0.54 -12.09
N VAL A 110 14.57 -1.63 -11.36
CA VAL A 110 13.49 -2.33 -10.62
C VAL A 110 12.88 -1.40 -9.57
N ARG A 111 13.71 -0.74 -8.75
CA ARG A 111 13.21 0.19 -7.72
C ARG A 111 12.42 1.36 -8.30
N GLN A 112 12.93 1.99 -9.36
CA GLN A 112 12.20 3.08 -10.03
C GLN A 112 10.87 2.61 -10.63
N THR A 113 10.86 1.41 -11.20
CA THR A 113 9.63 0.77 -11.73
C THR A 113 8.59 0.57 -10.63
N VAL A 114 8.97 -0.04 -9.50
CA VAL A 114 8.06 -0.27 -8.36
C VAL A 114 7.52 1.06 -7.80
N ILE A 115 8.40 2.06 -7.61
CA ILE A 115 8.00 3.38 -7.12
C ILE A 115 7.00 4.04 -8.08
N ASN A 116 7.23 3.97 -9.39
CA ASN A 116 6.35 4.55 -10.39
C ASN A 116 4.98 3.86 -10.41
N ILE A 117 4.95 2.53 -10.31
CA ILE A 117 3.71 1.75 -10.19
C ILE A 117 2.90 2.23 -8.99
N CYS A 118 3.51 2.28 -7.80
CA CYS A 118 2.84 2.73 -6.58
C CYS A 118 2.37 4.19 -6.66
N ARG A 119 3.18 5.08 -7.24
CA ARG A 119 2.80 6.49 -7.44
C ARG A 119 1.60 6.61 -8.37
N ARG A 120 1.56 5.83 -9.45
CA ARG A 120 0.48 5.89 -10.44
C ARG A 120 -0.82 5.33 -9.88
N LYS A 121 -0.80 4.14 -9.26
CA LYS A 121 -1.98 3.58 -8.56
C LYS A 121 -2.53 4.53 -7.50
N ARG A 122 -1.65 5.23 -6.78
CA ARG A 122 -2.04 6.28 -5.83
C ARG A 122 -2.72 7.48 -6.48
N LEU A 123 -2.28 7.90 -7.66
CA LEU A 123 -2.88 9.01 -8.41
C LEU A 123 -4.20 8.62 -9.11
N GLU A 124 -4.36 7.34 -9.47
CA GLU A 124 -5.58 6.81 -10.08
C GLU A 124 -6.72 6.58 -9.06
N SER A 125 -6.43 6.63 -7.76
CA SER A 125 -7.44 6.41 -6.73
C SER A 125 -8.10 7.70 -6.26
N ASP A 126 -9.41 7.77 -6.41
CA ASP A 126 -10.24 8.89 -5.92
C ASP A 126 -10.17 9.08 -4.39
N SER A 127 -9.80 8.02 -3.66
CA SER A 127 -9.63 8.05 -2.20
C SER A 127 -8.29 8.65 -1.76
N TYR A 128 -7.39 8.96 -2.70
CA TYR A 128 -6.10 9.55 -2.35
C TYR A 128 -6.23 11.04 -2.04
N SER A 129 -5.94 11.39 -0.79
CA SER A 129 -5.75 12.78 -0.38
C SER A 129 -4.25 13.11 -0.27
N PRO A 130 -3.77 14.17 -0.94
CA PRO A 130 -2.38 14.60 -0.82
C PRO A 130 -1.97 14.88 0.64
N PRO A 131 -0.68 14.73 1.00
CA PRO A 131 -0.22 14.89 2.38
C PRO A 131 -0.57 16.25 2.99
N HIS A 132 -0.51 17.32 2.20
CA HIS A 132 -0.87 18.67 2.66
C HIS A 132 -2.36 18.81 2.99
N VAL A 133 -3.25 18.17 2.22
CA VAL A 133 -4.70 18.14 2.48
C VAL A 133 -5.00 17.35 3.74
N ARG A 134 -4.41 16.14 3.88
CA ARG A 134 -4.55 15.31 5.08
C ARG A 134 -4.07 16.03 6.33
N ARG A 135 -2.92 16.71 6.23
CA ARG A 135 -2.37 17.52 7.32
C ARG A 135 -3.32 18.65 7.71
N LYS A 136 -3.85 19.39 6.73
CA LYS A 136 -4.83 20.47 6.95
C LYS A 136 -6.06 19.93 7.67
N GLN A 137 -6.67 18.85 7.17
CA GLN A 137 -7.83 18.23 7.81
C GLN A 137 -7.52 17.83 9.26
N LYS A 138 -6.36 17.20 9.50
CA LYS A 138 -6.00 16.78 10.86
C LYS A 138 -5.81 17.95 11.82
N ILE A 139 -5.23 19.06 11.34
CA ILE A 139 -5.11 20.29 12.11
C ILE A 139 -6.50 20.82 12.46
N THR A 140 -7.41 20.91 11.48
CA THR A 140 -8.79 21.33 11.70
C THR A 140 -9.50 20.40 12.71
N ASP A 141 -9.32 19.09 12.61
CA ASP A 141 -9.90 18.12 13.56
C ASP A 141 -9.39 18.35 14.98
N ILE A 142 -8.08 18.61 15.16
CA ILE A 142 -7.47 18.92 16.46
C ILE A 142 -8.06 20.22 17.01
N VAL A 143 -8.08 21.28 16.21
CA VAL A 143 -8.63 22.60 16.61
C VAL A 143 -10.09 22.47 17.03
N ASN A 144 -10.92 21.75 16.25
CA ASN A 144 -12.33 21.56 16.57
C ASN A 144 -12.52 20.71 17.81
N LYS A 145 -11.75 19.62 17.96
CA LYS A 145 -11.84 18.72 19.12
C LYS A 145 -11.49 19.41 20.43
N TYR A 146 -10.47 20.26 20.40
CA TYR A 146 -9.96 20.95 21.58
C TYR A 146 -10.44 22.40 21.66
N ARG A 147 -11.49 22.76 20.92
CA ARG A 147 -12.09 24.09 20.97
C ARG A 147 -12.71 24.30 22.35
N ASN A 148 -11.99 24.98 23.22
CA ASN A 148 -12.39 25.22 24.61
C ASN A 148 -12.31 26.72 24.94
N LYS A 149 -13.17 27.19 25.84
CA LYS A 149 -13.15 28.57 26.38
C LYS A 149 -12.39 28.68 27.71
N GLN A 150 -11.90 27.55 28.24
CA GLN A 150 -11.15 27.50 29.50
C GLN A 150 -9.79 28.19 29.40
N LEU A 151 -9.27 28.60 30.56
CA LEU A 151 -7.90 29.10 30.69
C LEU A 151 -6.90 27.96 30.43
N GLU A 152 -5.70 28.32 29.96
CA GLU A 152 -4.63 27.38 29.60
C GLU A 152 -4.33 26.31 30.68
N PRO A 153 -4.27 26.63 31.99
CA PRO A 153 -4.02 25.61 33.03
C PRO A 153 -5.12 24.55 33.11
N GLU A 154 -6.39 24.97 33.04
CA GLU A 154 -7.55 24.08 33.10
C GLU A 154 -7.61 23.16 31.88
N PHE A 155 -7.25 23.69 30.71
CA PHE A 155 -7.15 22.91 29.48
C PHE A 155 -6.15 21.78 29.61
N TYR A 156 -4.92 22.04 30.10
CA TYR A 156 -3.92 20.99 30.27
C TYR A 156 -4.33 19.97 31.34
N THR A 157 -4.90 20.42 32.47
CA THR A 157 -5.42 19.50 33.50
C THR A 157 -6.45 18.54 32.91
N ALA A 158 -7.44 19.04 32.17
CA ALA A 158 -8.47 18.22 31.54
C ALA A 158 -7.92 17.28 30.45
N LEU A 159 -6.97 17.76 29.64
CA LEU A 159 -6.35 17.00 28.55
C LEU A 159 -5.68 15.72 29.05
N PHE A 160 -5.04 15.78 30.22
CA PHE A 160 -4.29 14.66 30.80
C PHE A 160 -5.07 13.89 31.89
N GLN A 161 -6.16 14.45 32.42
CA GLN A 161 -7.05 13.73 33.35
C GLN A 161 -7.66 12.47 32.74
N GLU A 162 -7.98 12.50 31.44
CA GLU A 162 -8.58 11.37 30.72
C GLU A 162 -7.61 10.17 30.55
N VAL A 163 -6.30 10.40 30.75
CA VAL A 163 -5.23 9.40 30.61
C VAL A 163 -5.00 8.65 31.94
N GLY A 164 -5.23 9.31 33.09
CA GLY A 164 -4.97 8.73 34.42
C GLY A 164 -6.04 7.77 34.95
N LEU A 165 -7.30 7.89 34.52
CA LEU A 165 -8.41 7.10 35.07
C LEU A 165 -8.67 5.75 34.37
N LYS A 166 -8.00 5.46 33.25
CA LYS A 166 -8.18 4.18 32.51
C LYS A 166 -7.23 3.06 32.93
N SER A 167 -6.26 3.34 33.81
CA SER A 167 -5.27 2.36 34.26
C SER A 167 -5.65 1.64 35.56
N CYS A 168 -6.72 2.05 36.25
CA CYS A 168 -7.06 1.54 37.57
C CYS A 168 -8.55 1.24 37.65
N ASN A 169 -9.00 0.19 36.98
CA ASN A 169 -10.16 -0.59 37.40
C ASN A 169 -10.05 -1.96 36.73
N SER A 170 -9.76 -2.93 37.58
CA SER A 170 -9.68 -4.37 37.38
C SER A 170 -10.93 -4.98 36.75
#